data_AF-A0A963TER1-F1
#
_entry.id   AF-A0A963TER1-F1
#
_cell.length_a   1.000
_cell.length_b   1.000
_cell.length_c   1.000
_cell.angle_alpha   90.00
_cell.angle_beta   90.00
_cell.angle_gamma   90.00
#
_symmetry.space_group_name_H-M   'P 1'
#
loop_
_entity.id
_entity.type
_entity.pdbx_description
1 polymer ?
#
loop_
_entity_poly.entity_id
_entity_poly.type
_entity_poly.pdbx_seq_one_letter_code
_entity_poly.pdbx_strand_id
1 'polypeptide(L)'
;MPVTEESQVFAKIVRYIAGQADDVSRDDETPEGRYLAEALSELAQAFETTGGFEFKPEQAPHLAHTFSTLEAAMRALSAQARQLEQHNAAAKMEWAADQASRMSADCYESHRRKGGGIIAFAPAEEGEAEG
;
A
#
# COMPACT_ATOMS: atom_id res chain seq x y z
N MET A 1 8.86 -12.99 -3.08
CA MET A 1 9.79 -11.85 -2.96
C MET A 1 10.41 -11.90 -1.57
N PRO A 2 11.61 -11.36 -1.33
CA PRO A 2 12.12 -11.27 0.03
C PRO A 2 11.29 -10.27 0.84
N VAL A 3 11.00 -10.59 2.09
CA VAL A 3 10.44 -9.63 3.05
C VAL A 3 11.55 -8.63 3.40
N THR A 4 11.26 -7.34 3.29
CA THR A 4 12.21 -6.25 3.57
C THR A 4 11.70 -5.39 4.71
N GLU A 5 12.57 -4.53 5.27
CA GLU A 5 12.12 -3.53 6.25
C GLU A 5 11.07 -2.59 5.64
N GLU A 6 11.24 -2.22 4.37
CA GLU A 6 10.27 -1.42 3.63
C GLU A 6 8.91 -2.11 3.53
N SER A 7 8.89 -3.41 3.19
CA SER A 7 7.63 -4.16 3.12
C SER A 7 6.92 -4.24 4.46
N GLN A 8 7.68 -4.35 5.55
CA GLN A 8 7.16 -4.34 6.92
C GLN A 8 6.61 -2.97 7.32
N VAL A 9 7.30 -1.88 6.99
CA VAL A 9 6.84 -0.51 7.29
C VAL A 9 5.56 -0.21 6.51
N PHE A 10 5.54 -0.51 5.21
CA PHE A 10 4.37 -0.30 4.38
C PHE A 10 3.17 -1.10 4.89
N ALA A 11 3.35 -2.40 5.19
CA ALA A 11 2.29 -3.24 5.73
C ALA A 11 1.71 -2.72 7.04
N LYS A 12 2.55 -2.24 7.97
CA LYS A 12 2.08 -1.64 9.24
C LYS A 12 1.20 -0.42 9.00
N ILE A 13 1.56 0.44 8.05
CA ILE A 13 0.76 1.63 7.70
C ILE A 13 -0.56 1.20 7.07
N VAL A 14 -0.55 0.26 6.12
CA VAL A 14 -1.78 -0.27 5.51
C VAL A 14 -2.68 -0.91 6.57
N ARG A 15 -2.12 -1.69 7.51
CA ARG A 15 -2.88 -2.34 8.58
C ARG A 15 -3.52 -1.33 9.53
N TYR A 16 -2.83 -0.22 9.80
CA TYR A 16 -3.42 0.88 10.56
C TYR A 16 -4.60 1.52 9.82
N ILE A 17 -4.47 1.77 8.51
CA ILE A 17 -5.57 2.31 7.69
C ILE A 17 -6.74 1.31 7.64
N ALA A 18 -6.47 0.01 7.51
CA ALA A 18 -7.48 -1.04 7.53
C ALA A 18 -8.27 -1.04 8.85
N GLY A 19 -7.58 -0.89 9.99
CA GLY A 19 -8.22 -0.79 11.30
C GLY A 19 -9.14 0.43 11.41
N GLN A 20 -8.69 1.60 10.92
CA GLN A 20 -9.53 2.81 10.89
C GLN A 20 -10.77 2.63 10.00
N ALA A 21 -10.63 1.95 8.86
CA ALA A 21 -11.77 1.66 7.98
C ALA A 21 -12.77 0.70 8.65
N ASP A 22 -12.29 -0.33 9.37
CA ASP A 22 -13.16 -1.24 10.13
C ASP A 22 -13.91 -0.48 11.24
N ASP A 23 -13.21 0.35 12.02
CA ASP A 23 -13.80 1.14 13.10
C ASP A 23 -14.93 2.04 12.59
N VAL A 24 -14.69 2.82 11.52
CA VAL A 24 -15.72 3.68 10.90
C VAL A 24 -16.89 2.85 10.37
N SER A 25 -16.63 1.69 9.76
CA SER A 25 -17.69 0.84 9.21
C SER A 25 -18.59 0.20 10.28
N ARG A 26 -18.05 -0.01 11.48
CA ARG A 26 -18.84 -0.50 12.63
C ARG A 26 -19.77 0.57 13.15
N ASP A 27 -19.32 1.82 13.17
CA ASP A 27 -20.11 2.96 13.62
C ASP A 27 -21.23 3.32 12.62
N ASP A 28 -20.95 3.21 11.32
CA ASP A 28 -21.91 3.57 10.24
C ASP A 28 -22.78 2.38 9.75
N GLU A 29 -22.58 1.18 10.28
CA GLU A 29 -23.25 -0.08 9.87
C GLU A 29 -23.19 -0.40 8.36
N THR A 30 -22.19 0.14 7.63
CA THR A 30 -22.07 -0.04 6.17
C THR A 30 -21.25 -1.29 5.83
N PRO A 31 -21.77 -2.21 4.99
CA PRO A 31 -21.02 -3.38 4.51
C PRO A 31 -19.76 -3.01 3.73
N GLU A 32 -19.78 -1.88 3.01
CA GLU A 32 -18.71 -1.45 2.11
C GLU A 32 -17.42 -1.15 2.86
N GLY A 33 -17.50 -0.54 4.04
CA GLY A 33 -16.33 -0.25 4.87
C GLY A 33 -15.64 -1.51 5.39
N ARG A 34 -16.41 -2.55 5.72
CA ARG A 34 -15.85 -3.85 6.14
C ARG A 34 -15.13 -4.55 5.00
N TYR A 35 -15.72 -4.57 3.80
CA TYR A 35 -15.05 -5.16 2.62
C TYR A 35 -13.75 -4.44 2.27
N LEU A 36 -13.72 -3.11 2.42
CA LEU A 36 -12.49 -2.33 2.26
C LEU A 36 -11.45 -2.70 3.33
N ALA A 37 -11.84 -2.77 4.60
CA ALA A 37 -10.95 -3.14 5.69
C ALA A 37 -10.36 -4.56 5.52
N GLU A 38 -11.17 -5.52 5.08
CA GLU A 38 -10.73 -6.88 4.75
C GLU A 38 -9.70 -6.87 3.61
N ALA A 39 -10.01 -6.19 2.50
CA ALA A 39 -9.10 -6.10 1.35
C ALA A 39 -7.75 -5.46 1.72
N LEU A 40 -7.77 -4.38 2.53
CA LEU A 40 -6.54 -3.73 3.01
C LEU A 40 -5.77 -4.63 3.98
N SER A 41 -6.47 -5.41 4.81
CA SER A 41 -5.84 -6.37 5.73
C SER A 41 -5.14 -7.50 4.98
N GLU A 42 -5.76 -8.04 3.93
CA GLU A 42 -5.13 -9.03 3.05
C GLU A 42 -3.89 -8.46 2.36
N LEU A 43 -3.97 -7.22 1.88
CA LEU A 43 -2.85 -6.52 1.25
C LEU A 43 -1.70 -6.32 2.22
N ALA A 44 -1.97 -5.84 3.45
CA ALA A 44 -0.97 -5.72 4.49
C ALA A 44 -0.31 -7.07 4.81
N GLN A 45 -1.12 -8.13 4.91
CA GLN A 45 -0.64 -9.48 5.18
C GLN A 45 0.32 -9.98 4.09
N ALA A 46 0.02 -9.72 2.81
CA ALA A 46 0.90 -10.09 1.70
C ALA A 46 2.28 -9.40 1.80
N PHE A 47 2.32 -8.10 2.10
CA PHE A 47 3.61 -7.40 2.27
C PHE A 47 4.39 -7.85 3.51
N GLU A 48 3.70 -8.17 4.60
CA GLU A 48 4.30 -8.69 5.83
C GLU A 48 4.92 -10.09 5.64
N THR A 49 4.26 -10.95 4.86
CA THR A 49 4.63 -12.38 4.78
C THR A 49 5.49 -12.73 3.58
N THR A 50 5.23 -12.11 2.44
CA THR A 50 5.85 -12.46 1.16
C THR A 50 6.57 -11.29 0.49
N GLY A 51 6.57 -10.11 1.11
CA GLY A 51 7.18 -8.89 0.59
C GLY A 51 6.43 -8.24 -0.57
N GLY A 52 5.24 -8.75 -0.89
CA GLY A 52 4.47 -8.41 -2.09
C GLY A 52 3.59 -9.57 -2.56
N PHE A 53 2.98 -9.45 -3.74
CA PHE A 53 2.11 -10.49 -4.31
C PHE A 53 2.04 -10.43 -5.84
N GLU A 54 1.63 -11.52 -6.46
CA GLU A 54 1.30 -11.58 -7.89
C GLU A 54 -0.18 -11.31 -8.11
N PHE A 55 -0.52 -10.67 -9.23
CA PHE A 55 -1.91 -10.40 -9.62
C PHE A 55 -2.18 -10.75 -11.07
N LYS A 56 -3.43 -11.12 -11.34
CA LYS A 56 -3.96 -11.43 -12.67
C LYS A 56 -4.46 -10.18 -13.39
N PRO A 57 -4.55 -10.18 -14.74
CA PRO A 57 -5.01 -9.02 -15.50
C PRO A 57 -6.35 -8.42 -15.04
N GLU A 58 -7.30 -9.28 -14.65
CA GLU A 58 -8.62 -8.87 -14.18
C GLU A 58 -8.60 -8.13 -12.83
N GLN A 59 -7.54 -8.33 -12.02
CA GLN A 59 -7.38 -7.67 -10.72
C GLN A 59 -6.75 -6.28 -10.86
N ALA A 60 -6.09 -6.00 -11.98
CA ALA A 60 -5.31 -4.78 -12.19
C ALA A 60 -6.10 -3.46 -11.97
N PRO A 61 -7.34 -3.29 -12.48
CA PRO A 61 -8.11 -2.07 -12.25
C PRO A 61 -8.46 -1.85 -10.78
N HIS A 62 -8.84 -2.93 -10.09
CA HIS A 62 -9.21 -2.88 -8.67
C HIS A 62 -8.00 -2.54 -7.81
N LEU A 63 -6.86 -3.18 -8.07
CA LEU A 63 -5.60 -2.89 -7.37
C LEU A 63 -5.13 -1.46 -7.63
N ALA A 64 -5.20 -0.98 -8.87
CA ALA A 64 -4.85 0.40 -9.21
C ALA A 64 -5.67 1.40 -8.38
N HIS A 65 -6.98 1.16 -8.28
CA HIS A 65 -7.86 1.98 -7.45
C HIS A 65 -7.53 1.87 -5.96
N THR A 66 -7.33 0.66 -5.42
CA THR A 66 -6.96 0.43 -4.02
C THR A 66 -5.68 1.17 -3.64
N PHE A 67 -4.64 1.11 -4.49
CA PHE A 67 -3.38 1.81 -4.24
C PHE A 67 -3.53 3.34 -4.33
N SER A 68 -4.38 3.85 -5.22
CA SER A 68 -4.69 5.29 -5.28
C SER A 68 -5.43 5.77 -4.01
N THR A 69 -6.35 4.97 -3.48
CA THR A 69 -7.02 5.25 -2.20
C THR A 69 -6.03 5.22 -1.03
N LEU A 70 -5.10 4.24 -1.02
CA LEU A 70 -4.03 4.16 -0.03
C LEU A 70 -3.10 5.37 -0.10
N GLU A 71 -2.70 5.80 -1.30
CA GLU A 71 -1.91 7.02 -1.48
C GLU A 71 -2.60 8.22 -0.79
N ALA A 72 -3.88 8.46 -1.11
CA ALA A 72 -4.62 9.58 -0.55
C ALA A 72 -4.71 9.50 0.98
N ALA A 73 -5.00 8.31 1.54
CA ALA A 73 -5.05 8.09 2.97
C ALA A 73 -3.69 8.34 3.65
N MET A 74 -2.60 7.84 3.06
CA MET A 74 -1.24 8.01 3.57
C MET A 74 -0.80 9.48 3.53
N ARG A 75 -1.13 10.23 2.47
CA ARG A 75 -0.87 11.69 2.41
C ARG A 75 -1.67 12.45 3.48
N ALA A 76 -2.92 12.05 3.72
CA ALA A 76 -3.72 12.65 4.79
C ALA A 76 -3.15 12.37 6.19
N LEU A 77 -2.67 11.14 6.43
CA LEU A 77 -1.99 10.79 7.68
C LEU A 77 -0.66 11.53 7.84
N SER A 78 0.12 11.66 6.76
CA SER A 78 1.36 12.46 6.73
C SER A 78 1.10 13.90 7.16
N ALA A 79 0.07 14.54 6.59
CA ALA A 79 -0.32 15.90 6.94
C ALA A 79 -0.73 16.03 8.41
N GLN A 80 -1.53 15.09 8.94
CA GLN A 80 -1.92 15.06 10.35
C GLN A 80 -0.70 14.88 11.28
N ALA A 81 0.21 13.96 10.94
CA ALA A 81 1.44 13.75 11.69
C ALA A 81 2.33 15.00 11.73
N ARG A 82 2.40 15.77 10.63
CA ARG A 82 3.10 17.08 10.62
C ARG A 82 2.45 18.10 11.55
N GLN A 83 1.13 18.16 11.60
CA GLN A 83 0.40 19.05 12.52
C GLN A 83 0.64 18.71 14.00
N LEU A 84 0.90 17.43 14.29
CA LEU A 84 1.23 16.93 15.64
C LEU A 84 2.74 16.93 15.94
N GLU A 85 3.56 17.59 15.11
CA GLU A 85 5.03 17.66 15.23
C GLU A 85 5.73 16.27 15.18
N GLN A 86 5.05 15.25 14.66
CA GLN A 86 5.56 13.88 14.51
C GLN A 86 6.30 13.72 13.17
N HIS A 87 7.41 14.44 12.98
CA HIS A 87 8.10 14.51 11.68
C HIS A 87 8.57 13.15 11.12
N ASN A 88 9.03 12.22 11.97
CA ASN A 88 9.45 10.89 11.52
C ASN A 88 8.25 10.07 10.99
N ALA A 89 7.13 10.10 11.70
CA ALA A 89 5.91 9.42 11.27
C ALA A 89 5.39 10.01 9.96
N ALA A 90 5.37 11.34 9.85
CA ALA A 90 4.99 12.04 8.62
C ALA A 90 5.86 11.61 7.43
N ALA A 91 7.18 11.54 7.60
CA ALA A 91 8.09 11.11 6.55
C ALA A 91 7.83 9.67 6.09
N LYS A 92 7.54 8.74 7.02
CA LYS A 92 7.20 7.35 6.68
C LYS A 92 5.88 7.23 5.94
N MET A 93 4.88 8.02 6.33
CA MET A 93 3.58 8.07 5.66
C MET A 93 3.70 8.68 4.26
N GLU A 94 4.50 9.73 4.10
CA GLU A 94 4.80 10.32 2.79
C GLU A 94 5.51 9.32 1.87
N TRP A 95 6.55 8.66 2.38
CA TRP A 95 7.24 7.59 1.64
C TRP A 95 6.26 6.50 1.21
N ALA A 96 5.41 6.00 2.13
CA ALA A 96 4.44 4.97 1.80
C ALA A 96 3.43 5.44 0.75
N ALA A 97 3.01 6.72 0.79
CA ALA A 97 2.13 7.30 -0.21
C ALA A 97 2.78 7.28 -1.61
N ASP A 98 4.05 7.64 -1.71
CA ASP A 98 4.77 7.62 -2.99
C ASP A 98 4.93 6.19 -3.53
N GLN A 99 5.10 5.20 -2.65
CA GLN A 99 5.12 3.79 -3.04
C GLN A 99 3.75 3.32 -3.55
N ALA A 100 2.68 3.65 -2.83
CA ALA A 100 1.31 3.35 -3.28
C ALA A 100 1.00 4.01 -4.63
N SER A 101 1.46 5.25 -4.86
CA SER A 101 1.31 5.94 -6.13
C SER A 101 2.00 5.19 -7.29
N ARG A 102 3.23 4.71 -7.08
CA ARG A 102 3.96 3.89 -8.07
C ARG A 102 3.24 2.57 -8.35
N MET A 103 2.84 1.84 -7.31
CA MET A 103 2.12 0.58 -7.44
C MET A 103 0.78 0.76 -8.18
N SER A 104 0.08 1.88 -7.95
CA SER A 104 -1.13 2.23 -8.69
C SER A 104 -0.83 2.42 -10.18
N ALA A 105 0.23 3.15 -10.51
CA ALA A 105 0.65 3.37 -11.90
C ALA A 105 1.02 2.06 -12.59
N ASP A 106 1.76 1.17 -11.92
CA ASP A 106 2.13 -0.14 -12.44
C ASP A 106 0.90 -1.02 -12.73
N CYS A 107 -0.08 -1.03 -11.82
CA CYS A 107 -1.36 -1.70 -12.04
C CYS A 107 -2.12 -1.11 -13.24
N TYR A 108 -2.17 0.22 -13.38
CA TYR A 108 -2.80 0.88 -14.52
C TYR A 108 -2.13 0.53 -15.85
N GLU A 109 -0.80 0.51 -15.88
CA GLU A 109 -0.04 0.13 -17.07
C GLU A 109 -0.25 -1.34 -17.44
N SER A 110 -0.25 -2.22 -16.44
CA SER A 110 -0.56 -3.64 -16.61
C SER A 110 -1.97 -3.85 -17.16
N HIS A 111 -2.96 -3.13 -16.63
CA HIS A 111 -4.33 -3.15 -17.14
C HIS A 111 -4.41 -2.73 -18.61
N ARG A 112 -3.74 -1.63 -18.99
CA ARG A 112 -3.69 -1.16 -20.38
C ARG A 112 -3.11 -2.21 -21.33
N ARG A 113 -2.17 -3.03 -20.86
CA ARG A 113 -1.56 -4.14 -21.60
C ARG A 113 -2.36 -5.44 -21.53
N LYS A 114 -3.48 -5.48 -20.79
CA LYS A 114 -4.25 -6.69 -20.46
C LYS A 114 -3.35 -7.78 -19.81
N GLY A 115 -2.35 -7.35 -19.06
CA GLY A 115 -1.39 -8.21 -18.37
C GLY A 115 -1.65 -8.26 -16.86
N GLY A 116 -1.17 -9.33 -16.23
CA GLY A 116 -0.96 -9.38 -14.79
C GLY A 116 0.44 -8.88 -14.43
N GLY A 117 0.81 -8.99 -13.17
CA GLY A 117 2.11 -8.51 -12.72
C GLY A 117 2.43 -8.90 -11.28
N ILE A 118 3.49 -8.29 -10.78
CA ILE A 118 3.97 -8.47 -9.42
C ILE A 118 4.00 -7.09 -8.76
N ILE A 119 3.43 -7.01 -7.56
CA ILE A 119 3.59 -5.85 -6.68
C ILE A 119 4.60 -6.23 -5.61
N ALA A 120 5.71 -5.50 -5.56
CA ALA A 120 6.77 -5.70 -4.59
C ALA A 120 7.57 -4.41 -4.43
N PHE A 121 8.31 -4.29 -3.33
CA PHE A 121 9.44 -3.38 -3.28
C PHE A 121 10.59 -4.01 -4.08
N ALA A 122 11.17 -3.25 -5.01
CA ALA A 122 12.36 -3.71 -5.71
C ALA A 122 13.44 -4.07 -4.69
N PRO A 123 14.24 -5.14 -4.89
CA PRO A 123 15.44 -5.30 -4.10
C PRO A 123 16.28 -4.04 -4.28
N ALA A 124 16.79 -3.47 -3.18
CA ALA A 124 17.82 -2.44 -3.27
C ALA A 124 18.90 -2.99 -4.20
N GLU A 125 19.14 -2.31 -5.34
CA GLU A 125 20.18 -2.74 -6.25
C GLU A 125 21.46 -2.92 -5.44
N GLU A 126 22.03 -4.12 -5.48
CA GLU A 126 23.38 -4.34 -4.99
C GLU A 126 24.25 -3.36 -5.77
N GLY A 127 24.74 -2.34 -5.07
CA GLY A 127 25.57 -1.31 -5.66
C GLY A 127 26.64 -1.97 -6.53
N GLU A 128 26.73 -1.49 -7.76
CA GLU A 128 27.81 -1.77 -8.67
C GLU A 128 29.13 -1.77 -7.88
N ALA A 129 29.73 -2.94 -7.75
CA ALA A 129 31.12 -3.05 -7.33
C ALA A 129 31.94 -2.40 -8.45
N GLU A 130 32.18 -1.09 -8.34
CA GLU A 130 33.17 -0.39 -9.14
C GLU A 130 34.52 -1.09 -8.94
N GLY A 131 35.10 -1.53 -10.07
CA GLY A 131 36.36 -2.27 -10.15
C GLY A 131 37.62 -1.42 -9.99
#